data_AF-A0A957YUQ4-F1
#
_entry.id   AF-A0A957YUQ4-F1
#
_cell.length_a   1.000
_cell.length_b   1.000
_cell.length_c   1.000
_cell.angle_alpha   90.00
_cell.angle_beta   90.00
_cell.angle_gamma   90.00
#
_symmetry.space_group_name_H-M   'P 1'
#
loop_
_entity.id
_entity.type
_entity.pdbx_description
1 polymer ?
#
loop_
_entity_poly.entity_id
_entity_poly.type
_entity_poly.pdbx_seq_one_letter_code
_entity_poly.pdbx_strand_id
1 'polypeptide(L)'
;MIYKMHQSAGDILGFHISGKLTDEDYKDVFVPELEKAITQAGSISLLLELEDFQGWDAHAMWDDFKVGLKYRNALTRIAVAGDRRWEEWMAKLLKYFTKAEVKYFEHARDHRAWIWLQEREGAKI
;
A
#
# COMPACT_ATOMS: atom_id res chain seq x y z
N MET A 1 3.59 10.72 -9.09
CA MET A 1 2.32 11.26 -8.56
C MET A 1 1.59 10.17 -7.81
N ILE A 2 0.98 10.50 -6.68
CA ILE A 2 0.10 9.62 -5.92
C ILE A 2 -1.21 10.30 -5.55
N TYR A 3 -2.30 9.54 -5.54
CA TYR A 3 -3.56 10.00 -4.98
C TYR A 3 -4.34 8.86 -4.33
N LYS A 4 -5.12 9.21 -3.30
CA LYS A 4 -6.06 8.30 -2.65
C LYS A 4 -7.26 8.04 -3.57
N MET A 5 -7.61 6.77 -3.72
CA MET A 5 -8.74 6.32 -4.51
C MET A 5 -10.06 6.53 -3.76
N HIS A 6 -11.13 6.87 -4.47
CA HIS A 6 -12.45 7.11 -3.89
C HIS A 6 -13.09 5.85 -3.27
N GLN A 7 -12.65 4.66 -3.72
CA GLN A 7 -13.09 3.38 -3.18
C GLN A 7 -12.53 3.09 -1.77
N SER A 8 -11.60 3.91 -1.28
CA SER A 8 -11.09 3.82 0.09
C SER A 8 -12.22 4.05 1.10
N ALA A 9 -12.52 3.04 1.91
CA ALA A 9 -13.61 3.07 2.87
C ALA A 9 -13.26 2.28 4.14
N GLY A 10 -13.59 2.85 5.30
CA GLY A 10 -13.35 2.21 6.60
C GLY A 10 -11.88 1.89 6.83
N ASP A 11 -11.57 0.61 7.00
CA ASP A 11 -10.24 0.06 7.19
C ASP A 11 -9.49 -0.26 5.89
N ILE A 12 -10.08 0.00 4.72
CA ILE A 12 -9.45 -0.25 3.42
C ILE A 12 -9.05 1.06 2.77
N LEU A 13 -7.76 1.22 2.47
CA LEU A 13 -7.22 2.34 1.73
C LEU A 13 -6.70 1.88 0.37
N GLY A 14 -7.02 2.63 -0.68
CA GLY A 14 -6.45 2.43 -2.01
C GLY A 14 -5.70 3.68 -2.48
N PHE A 15 -4.53 3.48 -3.05
CA PHE A 15 -3.74 4.52 -3.68
C PHE A 15 -3.44 4.15 -5.11
N HIS A 16 -3.56 5.15 -5.98
CA HIS A 16 -3.08 5.06 -7.34
C HIS A 16 -1.76 5.82 -7.45
N ILE A 17 -0.76 5.17 -8.03
CA ILE A 17 0.60 5.67 -8.17
C ILE A 17 0.99 5.58 -9.64
N SER A 18 1.46 6.69 -10.19
CA SER A 18 1.94 6.74 -11.58
C SER A 18 3.22 7.53 -11.76
N GLY A 19 4.00 7.09 -12.76
CA GLY A 19 5.29 7.68 -13.12
C GLY A 19 6.32 7.50 -12.02
N LYS A 20 7.05 8.57 -11.71
CA LYS A 20 8.03 8.61 -10.61
C LYS A 20 7.37 9.14 -9.35
N LEU A 21 7.44 8.39 -8.26
CA LEU A 21 6.99 8.87 -6.95
C LEU A 21 8.03 9.82 -6.36
N THR A 22 7.61 11.02 -5.98
CA THR A 22 8.48 12.03 -5.34
C THR A 22 8.41 11.95 -3.81
N ASP A 23 9.30 12.67 -3.14
CA ASP A 23 9.29 12.80 -1.67
C ASP A 23 8.02 13.52 -1.16
N GLU A 24 7.56 14.54 -1.87
CA GLU A 24 6.33 15.30 -1.58
C GLU A 24 5.07 14.44 -1.69
N ASP A 25 4.94 13.67 -2.77
CA ASP A 25 3.88 12.68 -2.98
C ASP A 25 3.73 11.77 -1.72
N TYR A 26 4.86 11.33 -1.19
CA TYR A 26 4.88 10.43 -0.03
C TYR A 26 4.53 11.15 1.29
N LYS A 27 5.11 12.32 1.55
CA LYS A 27 4.96 13.06 2.82
C LYS A 27 3.60 13.75 2.96
N ASP A 28 3.07 14.25 1.86
CA ASP A 28 1.88 15.12 1.90
C ASP A 28 0.59 14.33 1.67
N VAL A 29 0.67 13.15 1.04
CA VAL A 29 -0.51 12.34 0.70
C VAL A 29 -0.49 10.97 1.36
N PHE A 30 0.56 10.17 1.13
CA PHE A 30 0.55 8.76 1.54
C PHE A 30 0.57 8.57 3.05
N VAL A 31 1.53 9.19 3.74
CA VAL A 31 1.74 9.00 5.19
C VAL A 31 0.56 9.52 6.03
N PRO A 32 0.04 10.76 5.82
CA PRO A 32 -1.05 11.29 6.63
C PRO A 32 -2.35 10.48 6.53
N GLU A 33 -2.68 9.97 5.33
CA GLU A 33 -3.87 9.15 5.12
C GLU A 33 -3.75 7.78 5.79
N LEU A 34 -2.55 7.18 5.75
CA LEU A 34 -2.27 5.91 6.43
C LEU A 34 -2.38 6.06 7.96
N GLU A 35 -1.74 7.06 8.55
CA GLU A 35 -1.80 7.31 10.00
C GLU A 35 -3.21 7.60 10.49
N LYS A 36 -3.98 8.38 9.72
CA LYS A 36 -5.38 8.68 10.02
C LYS A 36 -6.23 7.40 10.06
N ALA A 37 -6.13 6.55 9.04
CA ALA A 37 -6.92 5.33 8.97
C ALA A 37 -6.53 4.34 10.08
N ILE A 38 -5.22 4.18 10.37
CA ILE A 38 -4.75 3.32 11.47
C ILE A 38 -5.26 3.84 12.82
N THR A 39 -5.21 5.15 13.06
CA THR A 39 -5.70 5.74 14.31
C THR A 39 -7.22 5.53 14.49
N GLN A 40 -7.97 5.48 13.40
CA GLN A 40 -9.43 5.30 13.43
C GLN A 40 -9.87 3.84 13.52
N ALA A 41 -9.23 2.94 12.77
CA ALA A 41 -9.64 1.55 12.63
C ALA A 41 -8.78 0.56 13.45
N GLY A 42 -7.61 0.97 13.93
CA GLY A 42 -6.63 0.14 14.64
C GLY A 42 -5.82 -0.78 13.71
N SER A 43 -6.48 -1.37 12.71
CA SER A 43 -5.86 -2.15 11.65
C SER A 43 -6.47 -1.80 10.30
N ILE A 44 -5.66 -1.81 9.25
CA ILE A 44 -6.08 -1.47 7.90
C ILE A 44 -5.55 -2.47 6.84
N SER A 45 -6.19 -2.44 5.70
CA SER A 45 -5.83 -3.13 4.45
C SER A 45 -5.51 -2.09 3.38
N LEU A 46 -4.48 -2.34 2.57
CA LEU A 46 -3.94 -1.37 1.62
C LEU A 46 -3.98 -1.91 0.19
N LEU A 47 -4.43 -1.11 -0.77
CA LEU A 47 -4.26 -1.35 -2.20
C LEU A 47 -3.28 -0.33 -2.78
N LEU A 48 -2.29 -0.82 -3.53
CA LEU A 48 -1.38 -0.01 -4.34
C LEU A 48 -1.60 -0.34 -5.82
N GLU A 49 -2.29 0.54 -6.54
CA GLU A 49 -2.39 0.48 -8.01
C GLU A 49 -1.23 1.23 -8.64
N LEU A 50 -0.42 0.53 -9.43
CA LEU A 50 0.80 1.04 -10.04
C LEU A 50 0.61 1.09 -11.56
N GLU A 51 0.48 2.30 -12.12
CA GLU A 51 0.28 2.54 -13.56
C GLU A 51 1.50 3.30 -14.14
N ASP A 52 2.17 2.74 -15.15
CA ASP A 52 3.46 3.25 -15.68
C ASP A 52 4.44 3.63 -14.57
N PHE A 53 4.62 2.73 -13.61
CA PHE A 53 5.49 2.99 -12.48
C PHE A 53 6.96 2.96 -12.91
N GLN A 54 7.63 4.11 -12.80
CA GLN A 54 9.02 4.29 -13.21
C GLN A 54 10.01 4.18 -12.04
N GLY A 55 9.49 3.81 -10.86
CA GLY A 55 10.24 3.83 -9.62
C GLY A 55 10.02 5.13 -8.85
N TRP A 56 10.95 5.40 -7.96
CA TRP A 56 10.80 6.37 -6.89
C TRP A 56 12.07 7.22 -6.93
N ASP A 57 11.96 8.55 -6.90
CA ASP A 57 13.12 9.41 -6.60
C ASP A 57 13.32 9.45 -5.09
N ALA A 58 13.54 8.27 -4.52
CA ALA A 58 13.70 8.05 -3.11
C ALA A 58 15.20 8.15 -2.83
N HIS A 59 15.73 9.37 -2.83
CA HIS A 59 17.19 9.59 -2.70
C HIS A 59 17.78 8.96 -1.41
N ALA A 60 16.88 8.58 -0.52
CA ALA A 60 16.96 7.51 0.41
C ALA A 60 15.55 6.91 0.30
N MET A 61 15.40 5.62 0.52
CA MET A 61 14.12 5.06 0.90
C MET A 61 13.93 5.56 2.37
N TRP A 62 13.41 6.80 2.52
CA TRP A 62 14.25 7.97 2.94
C TRP A 62 14.62 8.08 4.40
N ASP A 63 15.70 7.40 4.76
CA ASP A 63 15.96 7.09 6.15
C ASP A 63 14.69 6.56 6.77
N ASP A 64 14.31 5.45 6.12
CA ASP A 64 13.59 4.33 6.68
C ASP A 64 12.14 4.89 6.80
N PHE A 65 11.20 4.34 6.05
CA PHE A 65 10.43 3.26 6.64
C PHE A 65 10.46 3.16 8.19
N LYS A 66 11.63 3.34 8.89
CA LYS A 66 12.00 4.10 10.13
C LYS A 66 10.75 4.69 10.78
N VAL A 67 10.05 3.93 11.58
CA VAL A 67 10.50 2.73 12.28
C VAL A 67 9.62 1.59 11.80
N GLY A 68 9.96 1.03 10.63
CA GLY A 68 9.29 -0.04 9.87
C GLY A 68 7.90 -0.38 10.36
N LEU A 69 6.99 0.58 10.26
CA LEU A 69 5.72 0.63 10.98
C LEU A 69 5.81 0.74 12.53
N LYS A 70 5.62 1.96 13.05
CA LYS A 70 5.12 2.16 14.43
C LYS A 70 3.83 1.35 14.70
N TYR A 71 3.14 0.97 13.62
CA TYR A 71 1.93 0.17 13.59
C TYR A 71 2.08 -1.09 12.70
N ARG A 72 3.20 -1.83 12.75
CA ARG A 72 3.42 -3.04 11.90
C ARG A 72 2.35 -4.08 12.00
N ASN A 73 1.74 -4.10 13.17
CA ASN A 73 0.66 -4.98 13.49
C ASN A 73 -0.70 -4.47 13.00
N ALA A 74 -0.79 -3.22 12.53
CA ALA A 74 -2.02 -2.62 12.00
C ALA A 74 -2.20 -2.92 10.52
N LEU A 75 -1.14 -3.07 9.73
CA LEU A 75 -1.30 -3.54 8.34
C LEU A 75 -1.55 -5.04 8.33
N THR A 76 -2.75 -5.40 7.87
CA THR A 76 -3.20 -6.80 7.82
C THR A 76 -3.02 -7.38 6.43
N ARG A 77 -3.38 -6.61 5.40
CA ARG A 77 -3.26 -7.01 3.99
C ARG A 77 -2.77 -5.89 3.10
N ILE A 78 -1.98 -6.24 2.11
CA ILE A 78 -1.48 -5.32 1.08
C ILE A 78 -1.70 -5.97 -0.29
N ALA A 79 -2.59 -5.40 -1.08
CA ALA A 79 -2.78 -5.74 -2.47
C ALA A 79 -1.94 -4.79 -3.33
N VAL A 80 -1.27 -5.33 -4.33
CA VAL A 80 -0.46 -4.56 -5.27
C VAL A 80 -0.90 -4.94 -6.67
N ALA A 81 -1.34 -3.97 -7.45
CA ALA A 81 -1.93 -4.18 -8.76
C ALA A 81 -1.20 -3.34 -9.80
N GLY A 82 -0.51 -3.97 -10.76
CA GLY A 82 0.22 -3.25 -11.80
C GLY A 82 1.29 -4.09 -12.51
N ASP A 83 1.98 -3.46 -13.46
CA ASP A 83 2.96 -4.12 -14.33
C ASP A 83 4.29 -4.44 -13.59
N ARG A 84 4.96 -5.53 -13.98
CA ARG A 84 6.08 -6.22 -13.28
C ARG A 84 7.28 -5.37 -12.81
N ARG A 85 7.37 -4.09 -13.16
CA ARG A 85 8.41 -3.17 -12.70
C ARG A 85 8.38 -2.90 -11.18
N TRP A 86 7.29 -3.25 -10.51
CA TRP A 86 7.18 -3.14 -9.05
C TRP A 86 7.92 -4.24 -8.28
N GLU A 87 8.24 -5.37 -8.91
CA GLU A 87 8.80 -6.58 -8.26
C GLU A 87 10.09 -6.26 -7.49
N GLU A 88 11.00 -5.48 -8.07
CA GLU A 88 12.29 -5.12 -7.48
C GLU A 88 12.17 -4.25 -6.22
N TRP A 89 11.18 -3.36 -6.20
CA TRP A 89 10.93 -2.45 -5.08
C TRP A 89 10.16 -3.13 -3.95
N MET A 90 9.24 -4.02 -4.30
CA MET A 90 8.42 -4.72 -3.34
C MET A 90 9.20 -5.71 -2.49
N ALA A 91 10.20 -6.38 -3.06
CA ALA A 91 11.10 -7.24 -2.28
C ALA A 91 11.81 -6.48 -1.14
N LYS A 92 12.00 -5.16 -1.28
CA LYS A 92 12.53 -4.30 -0.22
C LYS A 92 11.46 -3.94 0.81
N LEU A 93 10.22 -3.68 0.38
CA LEU A 93 9.09 -3.37 1.26
C LEU A 93 8.65 -4.57 2.12
N LEU A 94 8.58 -5.77 1.54
CA LEU A 94 8.20 -7.00 2.24
C LEU A 94 9.08 -7.30 3.47
N LYS A 95 10.36 -6.91 3.43
CA LYS A 95 11.28 -7.08 4.56
C LYS A 95 10.83 -6.33 5.81
N TYR A 96 10.02 -5.27 5.66
CA TYR A 96 9.50 -4.47 6.77
C TYR A 96 8.07 -4.86 7.18
N PHE A 97 7.27 -5.43 6.26
CA PHE A 97 5.86 -5.80 6.47
C PHE A 97 5.64 -7.29 6.77
N THR A 98 6.48 -7.90 7.60
CA THR A 98 6.49 -9.36 7.80
C THR A 98 5.21 -9.98 8.35
N LYS A 99 4.27 -9.19 8.89
CA LYS A 99 2.96 -9.66 9.39
C LYS A 99 1.80 -9.43 8.43
N ALA A 100 1.97 -8.57 7.43
CA ALA A 100 0.91 -8.32 6.48
C ALA A 100 0.92 -9.41 5.41
N GLU A 101 -0.26 -9.91 5.05
CA GLU A 101 -0.40 -10.75 3.87
C GLU A 101 -0.27 -9.86 2.63
N VAL A 102 0.58 -10.23 1.68
CA VAL A 102 0.80 -9.43 0.47
C VAL A 102 0.45 -10.24 -0.76
N LYS A 103 -0.40 -9.67 -1.63
CA LYS A 103 -0.85 -10.31 -2.86
C LYS A 103 -0.69 -9.40 -4.06
N TYR A 104 -0.31 -10.00 -5.18
CA TYR A 104 0.00 -9.32 -6.42
C TYR A 104 -1.06 -9.60 -7.48
N PHE A 105 -1.39 -8.57 -8.24
CA PHE A 105 -2.35 -8.58 -9.32
C PHE A 105 -1.71 -7.97 -10.56
N GLU A 106 -1.84 -8.64 -11.70
CA GLU A 106 -1.08 -8.33 -12.92
C GLU A 106 -1.52 -7.03 -13.62
N HIS A 107 -2.69 -6.47 -13.27
CA HIS A 107 -3.23 -5.29 -13.93
C HIS A 107 -3.59 -4.19 -12.92
N ALA A 108 -3.17 -2.97 -13.19
CA ALA A 108 -3.73 -1.79 -12.53
C ALA A 108 -5.24 -1.79 -12.79
N ARG A 109 -6.06 -1.63 -11.74
CA ARG A 109 -7.54 -1.73 -11.74
C ARG A 109 -8.11 -3.14 -11.76
N ASP A 110 -7.33 -4.14 -11.36
CA ASP A 110 -7.89 -5.46 -11.10
C ASP A 110 -8.87 -5.42 -9.92
N HIS A 111 -10.17 -5.52 -10.20
CA HIS A 111 -11.20 -5.55 -9.17
C HIS A 111 -11.01 -6.67 -8.16
N ARG A 112 -10.30 -7.75 -8.53
CA ARG A 112 -9.94 -8.83 -7.60
C ARG A 112 -9.06 -8.34 -6.46
N ALA A 113 -8.30 -7.27 -6.66
CA ALA A 113 -7.48 -6.66 -5.63
C ALA A 113 -8.35 -6.06 -4.50
N TRP A 114 -9.40 -5.32 -4.87
CA TRP A 114 -10.37 -4.79 -3.90
C TRP A 114 -11.16 -5.88 -3.20
N ILE A 115 -11.64 -6.88 -3.95
CA ILE A 115 -12.38 -8.02 -3.40
C ILE A 115 -11.54 -8.74 -2.34
N TRP A 116 -10.27 -9.02 -2.66
CA TRP A 116 -9.38 -9.73 -1.74
C TRP A 116 -9.09 -8.95 -0.45
N LEU A 117 -9.06 -7.62 -0.47
CA LEU A 117 -8.93 -6.81 0.75
C LEU A 117 -10.20 -6.86 1.62
N GLN A 118 -11.36 -7.10 1.02
CA GLN A 118 -12.64 -7.21 1.73
C GLN A 118 -12.88 -8.60 2.34
N GLU A 119 -12.22 -9.64 1.82
CA GLU A 119 -12.33 -11.03 2.27
C GLU A 119 -11.67 -11.25 3.65
N ARG A 120 -12.17 -10.64 4.74
CA ARG A 120 -11.58 -10.79 6.08
C ARG A 120 -11.34 -12.27 6.45
N GLU A 121 -10.11 -12.63 6.86
CA GLU A 121 -9.85 -13.89 7.57
C GLU A 121 -10.58 -13.82 8.92
N GLY A 122 -11.83 -14.29 8.92
CA GLY A 122 -12.74 -14.18 10.06
C GLY A 122 -14.10 -14.86 9.86
N ALA A 123 -14.28 -15.65 8.80
CA ALA A 123 -15.37 -16.62 8.72
C ALA A 123 -14.76 -18.04 8.76
N LYS A 124 -14.14 -18.39 9.89
CA LYS A 124 -14.19 -19.79 10.31
C LYS A 124 -15.65 -20.05 10.67
N ILE A 125 -16.36 -20.68 9.75
CA ILE A 125 -17.64 -21.35 10.02
C ILE A 125 -17.36 -22.53 10.95
#